data_AF-I4DAU9-F1
#
_entry.id   AF-I4DAU9-F1
#
_cell.length_a   1.000
_cell.length_b   1.000
_cell.length_c   1.000
_cell.angle_alpha   90.00
_cell.angle_beta   90.00
_cell.angle_gamma   90.00
#
_symmetry.space_group_name_H-M   'P 1'
#
loop_
_entity.id
_entity.type
_entity.pdbx_description
1 polymer ?
#
loop_
_entity_poly.entity_id
_entity_poly.type
_entity_poly.pdbx_seq_one_letter_code
_entity_poly.pdbx_strand_id
1 'polypeptide(L)'
;MSKKKPTLQEVIFNLPHQLKVKRLTSEQKWLWVVILILSFESPIPGKLYIDNNLAVSEEDLAWKSSIPIENLKSHLISLQKLNMLRKDNNAWVIMESAKQDECHNNSDIKTEANLNSSQSVNSDELEIAKEMGYTTEEWIALKNPKT
;
A
#
# COMPACT_ATOMS: atom_id res chain seq x y z
N MET A 1 15.65 22.42 6.12
CA MET A 1 14.77 23.16 5.18
C MET A 1 13.40 22.50 5.18
N SER A 2 12.38 23.14 5.76
CA SER A 2 11.02 22.58 5.77
C SER A 2 10.45 22.66 4.36
N LYS A 3 10.16 21.52 3.72
CA LYS A 3 9.45 21.52 2.43
C LYS A 3 8.07 22.12 2.65
N LYS A 4 7.74 23.19 1.92
CA LYS A 4 6.40 23.79 1.93
C LYS A 4 5.39 22.72 1.52
N LYS A 5 4.32 22.53 2.30
CA LYS A 5 3.24 21.62 1.92
C LYS A 5 2.56 22.15 0.66
N PRO A 6 2.26 21.30 -0.33
CA PRO A 6 1.56 21.72 -1.54
C PRO A 6 0.14 22.18 -1.18
N THR A 7 -0.31 23.23 -1.85
CA THR A 7 -1.68 23.74 -1.77
C THR A 7 -2.64 22.84 -2.55
N LEU A 8 -3.94 22.89 -2.23
CA LEU A 8 -4.99 22.19 -3.00
C LEU A 8 -4.91 22.50 -4.50
N GLN A 9 -4.67 23.77 -4.83
CA GLN A 9 -4.56 24.23 -6.22
C GLN A 9 -3.39 23.55 -6.93
N GLU A 10 -2.22 23.46 -6.29
CA GLU A 10 -1.05 22.78 -6.86
C GLU A 10 -1.29 21.27 -7.04
N VAL A 11 -1.96 20.62 -6.08
CA VAL A 11 -2.30 19.19 -6.21
C VAL A 11 -3.28 18.97 -7.35
N ILE A 12 -4.34 19.78 -7.43
CA ILE A 12 -5.38 19.66 -8.46
C ILE A 12 -4.83 19.99 -9.84
N PHE A 13 -4.01 21.03 -9.97
CA PHE A 13 -3.39 21.41 -11.24
C PHE A 13 -2.48 20.30 -11.78
N ASN A 14 -1.79 19.57 -10.90
CA ASN A 14 -0.87 18.50 -11.29
C ASN A 14 -1.55 17.13 -11.49
N LEU A 15 -2.83 16.97 -11.13
CA LEU A 15 -3.59 15.71 -11.30
C LEU A 15 -3.52 15.13 -12.72
N PRO A 16 -3.75 15.90 -13.80
CA PRO A 16 -3.76 15.36 -15.17
C PRO A 16 -2.40 14.80 -15.61
N HIS A 17 -1.31 15.27 -15.00
CA HIS A 17 0.05 14.84 -15.32
C HIS A 17 0.43 13.52 -14.62
N GLN A 18 -0.31 13.09 -13.60
CA GLN A 18 -0.02 11.85 -12.89
C GLN A 18 -0.42 10.60 -13.70
N LEU A 19 0.54 9.69 -13.91
CA LEU A 19 0.33 8.46 -14.68
C LEU A 19 -0.77 7.56 -14.08
N LYS A 20 -0.88 7.53 -12.75
CA LYS A 20 -1.92 6.76 -12.05
C LYS A 20 -3.32 7.30 -12.38
N VAL A 21 -3.49 8.62 -12.40
CA VAL A 21 -4.77 9.30 -12.71
C VAL A 21 -5.20 9.06 -14.16
N LYS A 22 -4.25 8.95 -15.10
CA LYS A 22 -4.54 8.65 -16.50
C LYS A 22 -5.19 7.27 -16.71
N ARG A 23 -4.95 6.32 -15.80
CA ARG A 23 -5.51 4.95 -15.86
C ARG A 23 -6.94 4.85 -15.32
N LEU A 24 -7.46 5.92 -14.71
CA LEU A 24 -8.79 5.97 -14.12
C LEU A 24 -9.87 6.28 -15.17
N THR A 25 -11.06 5.70 -14.99
CA THR A 25 -12.28 6.13 -15.70
C THR A 25 -12.69 7.54 -15.26
N SER A 26 -13.60 8.18 -15.99
CA SER A 26 -14.08 9.53 -15.62
C SER A 26 -14.70 9.58 -14.23
N GLU A 27 -15.51 8.58 -13.87
CA GLU A 27 -16.12 8.46 -12.53
C GLU A 27 -15.06 8.27 -11.44
N GLN A 28 -14.05 7.43 -11.70
CA GLN A 28 -12.95 7.23 -10.75
C GLN A 28 -12.09 8.49 -10.57
N LYS A 29 -11.87 9.25 -11.65
CA LYS A 29 -11.18 10.55 -11.58
C LYS A 29 -11.97 11.54 -10.72
N TRP A 30 -13.28 11.60 -10.91
CA TRP A 30 -14.15 12.44 -10.10
C TRP A 30 -14.14 12.02 -8.62
N LEU A 31 -14.27 10.73 -8.34
CA LEU A 31 -14.15 10.20 -6.98
C LEU A 31 -12.81 10.58 -6.35
N TRP A 32 -11.73 10.48 -7.11
CA TRP A 32 -10.40 10.86 -6.63
C TRP A 32 -10.30 12.35 -6.27
N VAL A 33 -10.89 13.23 -7.08
CA VAL A 33 -10.99 14.67 -6.76
C VAL A 33 -11.76 14.89 -5.46
N VAL A 34 -12.89 14.21 -5.27
CA VAL A 34 -13.69 14.30 -4.03
C VAL A 34 -12.88 13.83 -2.82
N ILE A 35 -12.18 12.70 -2.94
CA ILE A 35 -11.30 12.17 -1.89
C ILE A 35 -10.20 13.17 -1.52
N LEU A 36 -9.58 13.80 -2.52
CA LEU A 36 -8.56 14.82 -2.29
C LEU A 36 -9.14 16.02 -1.52
N ILE A 37 -10.28 16.56 -1.95
CA ILE A 37 -10.94 17.66 -1.25
C ILE A 37 -11.21 17.29 0.21
N LEU A 38 -11.80 16.12 0.47
CA LEU A 38 -12.10 15.65 1.82
C LEU A 38 -10.86 15.46 2.67
N SER A 39 -9.77 14.99 2.08
CA SER A 39 -8.51 14.81 2.82
C SER A 39 -7.85 16.12 3.24
N PHE A 40 -8.16 17.23 2.54
CA PHE A 40 -7.68 18.56 2.89
C PHE A 40 -8.58 19.23 3.93
N GLU A 41 -9.89 18.95 3.91
CA GLU A 41 -10.84 19.41 4.94
C GLU A 41 -10.73 18.61 6.24
N SER A 42 -10.16 17.40 6.17
CA SER A 42 -10.01 16.51 7.32
C SER A 42 -9.15 17.11 8.44
N PRO A 43 -9.51 16.88 9.72
CA PRO A 43 -8.68 17.28 10.86
C PRO A 43 -7.30 16.61 10.86
N ILE A 44 -7.17 15.46 10.19
CA ILE A 44 -5.90 14.73 10.05
C ILE A 44 -5.50 14.73 8.57
N PRO A 45 -4.49 15.52 8.17
CA PRO A 45 -4.07 15.62 6.78
C PRO A 45 -3.76 14.25 6.15
N GLY A 46 -4.31 14.00 4.97
CA GLY A 46 -4.10 12.75 4.23
C GLY A 46 -4.93 11.57 4.74
N LYS A 47 -5.73 11.74 5.80
CA LYS A 47 -6.77 10.78 6.21
C LYS A 47 -8.15 11.39 5.95
N LEU A 48 -9.16 10.56 5.76
CA LEU A 48 -10.53 11.00 5.52
C LEU A 48 -11.34 10.91 6.82
N TYR A 49 -11.40 12.04 7.51
CA TYR A 49 -12.24 12.25 8.70
C TYR A 49 -13.16 13.45 8.46
N ILE A 50 -14.40 13.35 8.91
CA ILE A 50 -15.36 14.46 8.97
C ILE A 50 -15.09 15.29 10.23
N ASP A 51 -14.80 14.61 11.34
CA ASP A 51 -14.46 15.18 12.64
C ASP A 51 -13.43 14.26 13.33
N ASN A 52 -12.84 14.69 14.45
CA ASN A 52 -11.72 14.04 15.14
C ASN A 52 -11.91 12.54 15.41
N ASN A 53 -13.16 12.07 15.56
CA ASN A 53 -13.49 10.67 15.80
C ASN A 53 -14.48 10.08 14.78
N LEU A 54 -14.77 10.79 13.68
CA LEU A 54 -15.74 10.34 12.68
C LEU A 54 -15.06 10.18 11.32
N ALA A 55 -14.72 8.94 10.98
CA ALA A 55 -14.19 8.60 9.67
C ALA A 55 -15.27 8.77 8.59
N VAL A 56 -14.87 9.22 7.40
CA VAL A 56 -15.78 9.33 6.25
C VAL A 56 -16.22 7.92 5.84
N SER A 57 -17.53 7.67 5.83
CA SER A 57 -18.11 6.39 5.43
C SER A 57 -18.13 6.21 3.90
N GLU A 58 -18.40 4.99 3.45
CA GLU A 58 -18.59 4.72 2.01
C GLU A 58 -19.87 5.41 1.51
N GLU A 59 -20.89 5.53 2.35
CA GLU A 59 -22.14 6.23 2.08
C GLU A 59 -21.91 7.75 1.89
N ASP A 60 -21.08 8.35 2.74
CA ASP A 60 -20.69 9.77 2.60
C ASP A 60 -19.94 10.01 1.28
N LEU A 61 -19.04 9.09 0.93
CA LEU A 61 -18.30 9.15 -0.33
C LEU A 61 -19.23 8.98 -1.54
N ALA A 62 -20.18 8.05 -1.50
CA ALA A 62 -21.18 7.86 -2.54
C ALA A 62 -22.01 9.14 -2.72
N TRP A 63 -22.52 9.70 -1.62
CA TRP A 63 -23.31 10.92 -1.64
C TRP A 63 -22.52 12.12 -2.18
N LYS A 64 -21.30 12.35 -1.69
CA LYS A 64 -20.46 13.49 -2.14
C LYS A 64 -19.97 13.36 -3.58
N SER A 65 -19.73 12.14 -4.05
CA SER A 65 -19.29 11.89 -5.43
C SER A 65 -20.45 11.73 -6.42
N SER A 66 -21.70 11.64 -5.93
CA SER A 66 -22.87 11.28 -6.73
C SER A 66 -22.70 9.95 -7.47
N ILE A 67 -21.90 9.03 -6.91
CA ILE A 67 -21.70 7.67 -7.45
C ILE A 67 -22.56 6.71 -6.65
N PRO A 68 -23.37 5.85 -7.31
CA PRO A 68 -24.13 4.81 -6.60
C PRO A 68 -23.22 3.94 -5.72
N ILE A 69 -23.69 3.62 -4.50
CA ILE A 69 -22.88 2.89 -3.51
C ILE A 69 -22.42 1.53 -4.04
N GLU A 70 -23.22 0.92 -4.91
CA GLU A 70 -22.95 -0.35 -5.58
C GLU A 70 -21.70 -0.26 -6.47
N ASN A 71 -21.53 0.88 -7.16
CA ASN A 71 -20.39 1.13 -8.04
C ASN A 71 -19.19 1.63 -7.26
N LEU A 72 -19.41 2.39 -6.17
CA LEU A 72 -18.36 3.02 -5.38
C LEU A 72 -17.32 2.00 -4.88
N LYS A 73 -17.76 0.85 -4.37
CA LYS A 73 -16.86 -0.19 -3.85
C LYS A 73 -15.86 -0.65 -4.91
N SER A 74 -16.32 -0.85 -6.15
CA SER A 74 -15.45 -1.24 -7.26
C SER A 74 -14.42 -0.16 -7.58
N HIS A 75 -14.80 1.12 -7.50
CA HIS A 75 -13.91 2.25 -7.72
C HIS A 75 -12.87 2.40 -6.60
N LEU A 76 -13.27 2.22 -5.35
CA LEU A 76 -12.35 2.23 -4.21
C LEU A 76 -11.30 1.11 -4.34
N ILE A 77 -11.71 -0.08 -4.76
CA ILE A 77 -10.78 -1.20 -5.06
C ILE A 77 -9.80 -0.81 -6.18
N SER A 78 -10.24 -0.16 -7.25
CA SER A 78 -9.35 0.33 -8.32
C SER A 78 -8.32 1.34 -7.81
N LEU A 79 -8.73 2.27 -6.93
CA LEU A 79 -7.83 3.24 -6.31
C LEU A 79 -6.82 2.58 -5.38
N GLN A 80 -7.24 1.55 -4.64
CA GLN A 80 -6.34 0.74 -3.81
C GLN A 80 -5.31 -0.02 -4.65
N LYS A 81 -5.74 -0.66 -5.74
CA LYS A 81 -4.83 -1.38 -6.67
C LYS A 81 -3.76 -0.47 -7.28
N LEU A 82 -4.06 0.81 -7.44
CA LEU A 82 -3.11 1.82 -7.94
C LEU A 82 -2.24 2.43 -6.83
N ASN A 83 -2.33 1.93 -5.60
CA ASN A 83 -1.66 2.50 -4.43
C ASN A 83 -1.93 4.01 -4.30
N MET A 84 -3.18 4.43 -4.51
CA MET A 84 -3.63 5.81 -4.31
C MET A 84 -4.34 5.97 -2.96
N LEU A 85 -4.99 4.89 -2.50
CA LEU A 85 -5.77 4.86 -1.28
C LEU A 85 -5.52 3.55 -0.52
N ARG A 86 -5.58 3.58 0.81
CA ARG A 86 -5.65 2.38 1.65
C ARG A 86 -6.66 2.56 2.78
N LYS A 87 -7.17 1.47 3.34
CA LYS A 87 -8.01 1.50 4.55
C LYS A 87 -7.10 1.26 5.76
N ASP A 88 -7.10 2.17 6.73
CA ASP A 88 -6.33 2.12 7.97
C ASP A 88 -7.32 2.21 9.14
N ASN A 89 -7.50 1.12 9.87
CA ASN A 89 -8.59 0.94 10.83
C ASN A 89 -9.96 1.23 10.18
N ASN A 90 -10.63 2.33 10.58
CA ASN A 90 -11.92 2.72 10.03
C ASN A 90 -11.85 3.88 9.02
N ALA A 91 -10.67 4.41 8.73
CA ALA A 91 -10.52 5.58 7.87
C ALA A 91 -9.79 5.26 6.57
N TRP A 92 -10.17 5.99 5.52
CA TRP A 92 -9.45 6.00 4.26
C TRP A 92 -8.22 6.91 4.37
N VAL A 93 -7.08 6.44 3.86
CA VAL A 93 -5.80 7.15 3.91
C VAL A 93 -5.23 7.26 2.51
N ILE A 94 -4.88 8.48 2.13
CA ILE A 94 -4.19 8.77 0.87
C ILE A 94 -2.74 8.32 0.98
N MET A 95 -2.31 7.55 -0.01
CA MET A 95 -0.93 7.13 -0.12
C MET A 95 -0.09 8.28 -0.70
N GLU A 96 0.72 8.93 0.14
CA GLU A 96 1.70 9.89 -0.36
C GLU A 96 2.76 9.15 -1.18
N SER A 97 2.97 9.58 -2.43
CA SER A 97 3.89 8.95 -3.39
C SER A 97 5.38 9.11 -3.02
N ALA A 98 5.69 9.62 -1.82
CA ALA A 98 7.01 10.13 -1.46
C ALA A 98 8.13 9.07 -1.32
N LYS A 99 7.88 7.76 -1.51
CA LYS A 99 8.92 6.72 -1.37
C LYS A 99 8.72 5.48 -2.26
N GLN A 100 8.01 5.56 -3.39
CA GLN A 100 7.80 4.38 -4.24
C GLN A 100 8.83 4.21 -5.37
N ASP A 101 9.79 5.13 -5.50
CA ASP A 101 10.88 5.06 -6.49
C ASP A 101 12.10 4.24 -5.99
N GLU A 102 12.15 3.83 -4.72
CA GLU A 102 13.22 2.94 -4.22
C GLU A 102 12.88 1.45 -4.38
N CYS A 103 11.64 1.08 -4.76
CA CYS A 103 11.25 -0.32 -4.92
C CYS A 103 11.18 -0.81 -6.38
N HIS A 104 11.44 0.05 -7.38
CA HIS A 104 11.44 -0.36 -8.80
C HIS A 104 12.83 -0.35 -9.47
N ASN A 105 13.89 -0.01 -8.73
CA ASN A 105 15.28 -0.08 -9.24
C ASN A 105 16.03 -1.31 -8.71
N ASN A 106 15.41 -2.49 -8.71
CA ASN A 106 16.16 -3.76 -8.58
C ASN A 106 15.47 -4.98 -9.21
N SER A 107 14.53 -4.78 -10.13
CA SER A 107 14.14 -5.82 -11.09
C SER A 107 14.84 -5.50 -12.41
N ASP A 108 15.92 -6.23 -12.69
CA ASP A 108 16.49 -6.50 -14.03
C ASP A 108 18.02 -6.38 -14.11
N ILE A 109 18.79 -7.07 -13.24
CA ILE A 109 20.04 -7.73 -13.66
C ILE A 109 20.26 -9.03 -12.86
N LYS A 110 19.79 -10.15 -13.42
CA LYS A 110 20.44 -11.49 -13.50
C LYS A 110 19.42 -12.63 -13.51
N THR A 111 18.97 -12.93 -14.71
CA THR A 111 18.86 -14.31 -15.16
C THR A 111 20.26 -14.92 -15.08
N GLU A 112 20.52 -15.78 -14.10
CA GLU A 112 21.48 -16.91 -14.10
C GLU A 112 21.71 -17.41 -12.65
N ALA A 113 21.68 -18.75 -12.50
CA ALA A 113 21.81 -19.54 -11.26
C ALA A 113 20.57 -19.49 -10.32
N ASN A 114 19.63 -20.44 -10.35
CA ASN A 114 19.76 -21.86 -9.99
C ASN A 114 20.56 -22.10 -8.69
N LEU A 115 19.90 -22.73 -7.72
CA LEU A 115 20.34 -23.11 -6.37
C LEU A 115 20.61 -21.97 -5.36
N ASN A 116 19.57 -21.62 -4.59
CA ASN A 116 19.63 -21.79 -3.13
C ASN A 116 18.24 -21.58 -2.52
N SER A 117 17.59 -22.71 -2.24
CA SER A 117 16.46 -22.83 -1.34
C SER A 117 16.89 -22.35 0.05
N SER A 118 16.56 -21.12 0.40
CA SER A 118 16.61 -20.65 1.79
C SER A 118 15.54 -21.37 2.59
N GLN A 119 15.90 -22.56 3.11
CA GLN A 119 15.16 -23.26 4.14
C GLN A 119 15.12 -22.37 5.38
N SER A 120 13.98 -21.73 5.63
CA SER A 120 13.64 -21.24 6.96
C SER A 120 13.50 -22.47 7.87
N VAL A 121 14.47 -22.70 8.75
CA VAL A 121 14.37 -23.79 9.74
C VAL A 121 13.24 -23.40 10.69
N ASN A 122 12.17 -24.19 10.69
CA ASN A 122 11.01 -23.97 11.54
C ASN A 122 11.43 -24.08 13.01
N SER A 123 10.88 -23.22 13.88
CA SER A 123 11.28 -23.14 15.30
C SER A 123 11.15 -24.49 16.03
N ASP A 124 10.17 -25.31 15.62
CA ASP A 124 9.90 -26.63 16.20
C ASP A 124 11.03 -27.65 15.88
N GLU A 125 11.71 -27.51 14.75
CA GLU A 125 12.81 -28.43 14.38
C GLU A 125 14.09 -28.17 15.17
N LEU A 126 14.30 -26.93 15.62
CA LEU A 126 15.43 -26.56 16.47
C LEU A 126 15.28 -27.09 17.89
N GLU A 127 14.04 -27.28 18.34
CA GLU A 127 13.75 -27.83 19.67
C GLU A 127 14.04 -29.34 19.70
N ILE A 128 13.64 -30.06 18.65
CA ILE A 128 13.94 -31.48 18.47
C ILE A 128 15.46 -31.72 18.35
N ALA A 129 16.18 -30.87 17.59
CA ALA A 129 17.63 -30.99 17.44
C ALA A 129 18.37 -30.84 18.79
N LYS A 130 17.90 -29.93 19.65
CA LYS A 130 18.44 -29.73 21.00
C LYS A 130 18.17 -30.91 21.92
N GLU A 131 16.98 -31.51 21.86
CA GLU A 131 16.67 -32.71 22.65
C GLU A 131 17.56 -33.91 22.28
N MET A 132 17.93 -34.02 21.00
CA MET A 132 18.85 -35.05 20.52
C MET A 132 20.33 -34.72 20.76
N GLY A 133 20.63 -33.57 21.39
CA GLY A 133 21.98 -33.16 21.75
C GLY A 133 22.83 -32.62 20.60
N TYR A 134 22.22 -32.30 19.45
CA TYR A 134 22.92 -31.71 18.30
C TYR A 134 22.95 -30.20 18.39
N THR A 135 24.06 -29.62 17.91
CA THR A 135 24.12 -28.18 17.66
C THR A 135 23.34 -27.81 16.39
N THR A 136 22.89 -26.56 16.30
CA THR A 136 22.16 -26.06 15.13
C THR A 136 22.95 -26.26 13.82
N GLU A 137 24.28 -26.11 13.88
CA GLU A 137 25.16 -26.24 12.72
C GLU A 137 25.28 -27.69 12.25
N GLU A 138 25.41 -28.64 13.18
CA GLU A 138 25.43 -30.08 12.88
C GLU A 138 24.10 -30.55 12.28
N TRP A 139 22.98 -30.05 12.80
CA TRP A 139 21.65 -30.39 12.30
C TRP A 139 21.44 -29.92 10.85
N ILE A 140 21.91 -28.73 10.51
CA ILE A 140 21.84 -28.19 9.14
C ILE A 140 22.76 -28.99 8.20
N ALA A 141 23.96 -29.38 8.67
CA ALA A 141 24.91 -30.17 7.89
C ALA A 141 24.40 -31.59 7.58
N LEU A 142 23.68 -32.21 8.53
CA LEU A 142 23.01 -33.50 8.35
C LEU A 142 21.91 -33.45 7.27
N LYS A 143 21.16 -32.35 7.21
CA LYS A 143 20.06 -32.19 6.26
C LYS A 143 20.50 -31.87 4.83
N ASN A 144 21.67 -31.27 4.66
CA ASN A 144 22.20 -30.89 3.34
C ASN A 144 23.61 -31.47 3.14
N PRO A 145 23.76 -32.81 2.97
CA PRO A 145 25.05 -33.40 2.68
C PRO A 145 25.55 -32.87 1.33
N LYS A 146 26.67 -32.15 1.34
CA LYS A 146 27.34 -31.69 0.12
C LYS A 146 27.81 -32.93 -0.66
N THR A 147 27.06 -33.33 -1.68
CA THR A 147 27.50 -34.25 -2.74
C THR A 147 28.37 -33.52 -3.75
#